data_AF-A0A8C3HPY8-F1
#
_entry.id   AF-A0A8C3HPY8-F1
#
_cell.length_a   1.000
_cell.length_b   1.000
_cell.length_c   1.000
_cell.angle_alpha   90.00
_cell.angle_beta   90.00
_cell.angle_gamma   90.00
#
_symmetry.space_group_name_H-M   'P 1'
#
loop_
_entity.id
_entity.type
_entity.pdbx_description
1 polymer ?
#
loop_
_entity_poly.entity_id
_entity_poly.type
_entity_poly.pdbx_seq_one_letter_code
_entity_poly.pdbx_strand_id
1 'polypeptide(L)'
;MDLRSAMESESISTLREQVQCLTNENVQLQDRNERLYTKLEELQEKMGKLAGSKTDLSSRLVFSEEEKLKISKDLIDLQIETNKMREQYEAENFELKNMILTLENHILELELHDEKVTGEHDALQERLHTVETNRKELADEYIILKSNYMALGKEHEQEVAKNEELSIELLNLVNTRSSLPQSWSNNSPSQALANETSAELERVRAVVHRLSARKVKPEDIVASEHERRKLERHMLGNQDHIKAEIEKMKQTYDSQQQKLEQRVVAMGKELQQSKRVIRNTQHKLVEQSVVLLTSQSQLKEVEVENSQLQLQLKELNEEYRCRLTQYIKDLAVPNKVPADHAYMKRFVDGMVKDIRAAHKSREEQLAGAVRGYKKRMQNLVKRHENLLIAYRMQREQIQSQGSSEMDPGPPEFHFTITDSELLTSTTQELNQLREDKAKLETQLHELQEMVTTWMVCKLDEEGWAEIRKQLRDFTHTMQEDLEKERSQLLTRAIVAEEQVLELQEYVDKHLARYKQEILRLRKLVGSEAPRAFSAGASDAHLMQRSKRTISHEL
;
A
#
# COMPACT_ATOMS: atom_id res chain seq x y z
N MET A 1 -52.86 -132.96 69.21
CA MET A 1 -51.41 -133.04 68.98
C MET A 1 -51.22 -133.69 67.61
N ASP A 2 -50.62 -133.16 66.54
CA ASP A 2 -49.86 -131.93 66.29
C ASP A 2 -49.81 -131.71 64.76
N LEU A 3 -50.94 -131.37 64.11
CA LEU A 3 -50.95 -131.14 62.65
C LEU A 3 -51.70 -129.86 62.21
N ARG A 4 -52.77 -129.44 62.90
CA ARG A 4 -53.48 -128.18 62.60
C ARG A 4 -52.74 -126.92 63.09
N SER A 5 -52.13 -126.98 64.28
CA SER A 5 -51.31 -125.88 64.81
C SER A 5 -50.00 -125.71 64.02
N ALA A 6 -49.46 -126.80 63.45
CA ALA A 6 -48.28 -126.76 62.61
C ALA A 6 -48.57 -126.06 61.27
N MET A 7 -49.68 -126.42 60.59
CA MET A 7 -50.10 -125.78 59.34
C MET A 7 -50.51 -124.31 59.50
N GLU A 8 -51.17 -123.93 60.60
CA GLU A 8 -51.47 -122.53 60.89
C GLU A 8 -50.19 -121.74 61.26
N SER A 9 -49.25 -122.34 61.98
CA SER A 9 -47.95 -121.71 62.28
C SER A 9 -47.07 -121.57 61.03
N GLU A 10 -47.10 -122.54 60.11
CA GLU A 10 -46.43 -122.46 58.80
C GLU A 10 -47.09 -121.42 57.89
N SER A 11 -48.43 -121.32 57.90
CA SER A 11 -49.15 -120.30 57.13
C SER A 11 -48.88 -118.89 57.67
N ILE A 12 -48.80 -118.74 58.99
CA ILE A 12 -48.47 -117.46 59.64
C ILE A 12 -46.97 -117.13 59.48
N SER A 13 -46.07 -118.12 59.50
CA SER A 13 -44.64 -117.90 59.25
C SER A 13 -44.38 -117.54 57.79
N THR A 14 -45.00 -118.22 56.83
CA THR A 14 -44.90 -117.89 55.40
C THR A 14 -45.50 -116.52 55.07
N LEU A 15 -46.63 -116.14 55.69
CA LEU A 15 -47.18 -114.78 55.56
C LEU A 15 -46.26 -113.74 56.20
N ARG A 16 -45.66 -114.02 57.36
CA ARG A 16 -44.70 -113.11 58.02
C ARG A 16 -43.43 -112.95 57.20
N GLU A 17 -42.91 -114.02 56.61
CA GLU A 17 -41.78 -114.00 55.68
C GLU A 17 -42.13 -113.26 54.40
N GLN A 18 -43.32 -113.45 53.83
CA GLN A 18 -43.79 -112.67 52.68
C GLN A 18 -43.90 -111.18 53.00
N VAL A 19 -44.46 -110.82 54.15
CA VAL A 19 -44.53 -109.42 54.61
C VAL A 19 -43.11 -108.86 54.80
N GLN A 20 -42.19 -109.62 55.38
CA GLN A 20 -40.82 -109.18 55.58
C GLN A 20 -40.05 -109.01 54.25
N CYS A 21 -40.26 -109.92 53.29
CA CYS A 21 -39.74 -109.79 51.93
C CYS A 21 -40.31 -108.56 51.23
N LEU A 22 -41.63 -108.32 51.31
CA LEU A 22 -42.28 -107.15 50.73
C LEU A 22 -41.85 -105.84 51.40
N THR A 23 -41.56 -105.85 52.71
CA THR A 23 -41.00 -104.67 53.39
C THR A 23 -39.57 -104.40 52.96
N ASN A 24 -38.73 -105.45 52.84
CA ASN A 24 -37.35 -105.30 52.36
C ASN A 24 -37.32 -104.84 50.90
N GLU A 25 -38.22 -105.34 50.06
CA GLU A 25 -38.39 -104.91 48.68
C GLU A 25 -38.86 -103.45 48.62
N ASN A 26 -39.82 -103.04 49.44
CA ASN A 26 -40.24 -101.64 49.54
C ASN A 26 -39.11 -100.71 49.97
N VAL A 27 -38.29 -101.10 50.97
CA VAL A 27 -37.12 -100.30 51.37
C VAL A 27 -36.10 -100.20 50.24
N GLN A 28 -35.84 -101.29 49.52
CA GLN A 28 -34.97 -101.24 48.33
C GLN A 28 -35.55 -100.36 47.20
N LEU A 29 -36.87 -100.36 47.02
CA LEU A 29 -37.54 -99.50 46.05
C LEU A 29 -37.49 -98.03 46.49
N GLN A 30 -37.63 -97.75 47.79
CA GLN A 30 -37.45 -96.41 48.36
C GLN A 30 -36.02 -95.90 48.15
N ASP A 31 -35.00 -96.69 48.51
CA ASP A 31 -33.59 -96.35 48.28
C ASP A 31 -33.28 -96.11 46.79
N ARG A 32 -33.87 -96.92 45.91
CA ARG A 32 -33.71 -96.74 44.45
C ARG A 32 -34.40 -95.47 43.98
N ASN A 33 -35.61 -95.19 44.47
CA ASN A 33 -36.32 -93.95 44.14
C ASN A 33 -35.58 -92.72 44.65
N GLU A 34 -35.06 -92.73 45.88
CA GLU A 34 -34.25 -91.63 46.43
C GLU A 34 -33.01 -91.37 45.57
N ARG A 35 -32.30 -92.43 45.15
CA ARG A 35 -31.16 -92.29 44.21
C ARG A 35 -31.57 -91.79 42.84
N LEU A 36 -32.79 -92.07 42.38
CA LEU A 36 -33.31 -91.53 41.13
C LEU A 36 -33.67 -90.05 41.29
N TYR A 37 -34.26 -89.64 42.41
CA TYR A 37 -34.55 -88.24 42.70
C TYR A 37 -33.28 -87.40 42.83
N THR A 38 -32.25 -87.87 43.53
CA THR A 38 -30.98 -87.12 43.61
C THR A 38 -30.30 -86.99 42.26
N LYS A 39 -30.32 -88.03 41.42
CA LYS A 39 -29.83 -87.95 40.04
C LYS A 39 -30.66 -86.99 39.18
N LEU A 40 -31.98 -86.97 39.36
CA LEU A 40 -32.87 -86.04 38.67
C LEU A 40 -32.56 -84.60 39.06
N GLU A 41 -32.35 -84.33 40.36
CA GLU A 41 -31.95 -83.03 40.89
C GLU A 41 -30.58 -82.60 40.35
N GLU A 42 -29.57 -83.48 40.35
CA GLU A 42 -28.26 -83.17 39.75
C GLU A 42 -28.35 -82.88 38.24
N LEU A 43 -29.19 -83.62 37.51
CA LEU A 43 -29.43 -83.37 36.09
C LEU A 43 -30.15 -82.04 35.88
N GLN A 44 -31.13 -81.71 36.73
CA GLN A 44 -31.84 -80.44 36.70
C GLN A 44 -30.91 -79.26 37.02
N GLU A 45 -30.02 -79.41 38.01
CA GLU A 45 -29.01 -78.40 38.35
C GLU A 45 -28.01 -78.21 37.20
N LYS A 46 -27.50 -79.30 36.61
CA LYS A 46 -26.61 -79.24 35.42
C LYS A 46 -27.31 -78.57 34.24
N MET A 47 -28.59 -78.87 34.02
CA MET A 47 -29.40 -78.25 32.97
C MET A 47 -29.61 -76.76 33.23
N GLY A 48 -29.86 -76.36 34.49
CA GLY A 48 -29.95 -74.97 34.90
C GLY A 48 -28.64 -74.21 34.68
N LYS A 49 -27.49 -74.80 35.07
CA LYS A 49 -26.15 -74.24 34.81
C LYS A 49 -25.85 -74.13 33.31
N LEU A 50 -26.24 -75.14 32.52
CA LEU A 50 -26.07 -75.12 31.07
C LEU A 50 -26.96 -74.06 30.40
N ALA A 51 -28.19 -73.89 30.88
CA ALA A 51 -29.08 -72.83 30.39
C ALA A 51 -28.51 -71.44 30.71
N GLY A 52 -28.02 -71.23 31.95
CA GLY A 52 -27.36 -69.99 32.37
C GLY A 52 -26.11 -69.68 31.55
N SER A 53 -25.21 -70.65 31.35
CA SER A 53 -24.01 -70.44 30.53
C SER A 53 -24.35 -70.20 29.06
N LYS A 54 -25.39 -70.85 28.52
CA LYS A 54 -25.89 -70.57 27.17
C LYS A 54 -26.43 -69.14 27.05
N THR A 55 -27.19 -68.65 28.03
CA THR A 55 -27.69 -67.27 28.03
C THR A 55 -26.55 -66.26 28.17
N ASP A 56 -25.56 -66.53 29.02
CA ASP A 56 -24.39 -65.66 29.21
C ASP A 56 -23.49 -65.60 27.96
N LEU A 57 -23.27 -66.73 27.29
CA LEU A 57 -22.55 -66.74 26.02
C LEU A 57 -23.31 -66.01 24.93
N SER A 58 -24.63 -66.17 24.87
CA SER A 58 -25.48 -65.45 23.93
C SER A 58 -25.46 -63.93 24.17
N SER A 59 -25.51 -63.48 25.42
CA SER A 59 -25.46 -62.04 25.74
C SER A 59 -24.10 -61.43 25.42
N ARG A 60 -23.00 -62.14 25.72
CA ARG A 60 -21.65 -61.72 25.34
C ARG A 60 -21.46 -61.64 23.83
N LEU A 61 -22.03 -62.58 23.06
CA LEU A 61 -21.99 -62.54 21.61
C LEU A 61 -22.71 -61.30 21.08
N VAL A 62 -23.95 -61.04 21.54
CA VAL A 62 -24.71 -59.85 21.16
C VAL A 62 -23.93 -58.57 21.46
N PHE A 63 -23.34 -58.45 22.66
CA PHE A 63 -22.53 -57.28 23.01
C PHE A 63 -21.31 -57.12 22.09
N SER A 64 -20.61 -58.20 21.77
CA SER A 64 -19.46 -58.15 20.84
C SER A 64 -19.87 -57.76 19.41
N GLU A 65 -21.07 -58.15 18.97
CA GLU A 65 -21.62 -57.73 17.68
C GLU A 65 -22.02 -56.25 17.70
N GLU A 66 -22.64 -55.76 18.78
CA GLU A 66 -22.96 -54.35 18.97
C GLU A 66 -21.69 -53.48 18.98
N GLU A 67 -20.63 -53.91 19.67
CA GLU A 67 -19.33 -53.22 19.66
C GLU A 67 -18.71 -53.21 18.26
N LYS A 68 -18.75 -54.33 17.53
CA LYS A 68 -18.26 -54.39 16.14
C LYS A 68 -19.04 -53.45 15.23
N LEU A 69 -20.37 -53.39 15.39
CA LEU A 69 -21.22 -52.46 14.64
C LEU A 69 -20.87 -51.00 14.99
N LYS A 70 -20.65 -50.70 16.27
CA LYS A 70 -20.22 -49.37 16.72
C LYS A 70 -18.88 -48.97 16.10
N ILE A 71 -17.87 -49.85 16.15
CA ILE A 71 -16.56 -49.60 15.53
C ILE A 71 -16.71 -49.43 14.01
N SER A 72 -17.55 -50.24 13.35
CA SER A 72 -17.78 -50.11 11.90
C SER A 72 -18.46 -48.79 11.54
N LYS A 73 -19.39 -48.31 12.37
CA LYS A 73 -20.00 -47.00 12.22
C LYS A 73 -18.97 -45.89 12.40
N ASP A 74 -18.20 -45.92 13.48
CA ASP A 74 -17.18 -44.91 13.77
C ASP A 74 -16.12 -44.86 12.64
N LEU A 75 -15.75 -46.01 12.05
CA LEU A 75 -14.85 -46.06 10.90
C LEU A 75 -15.45 -45.38 9.66
N ILE A 76 -16.74 -45.60 9.39
CA ILE A 76 -17.44 -44.94 8.28
C ILE A 76 -17.54 -43.44 8.52
N ASP A 77 -17.86 -43.03 9.75
CA ASP A 77 -17.95 -41.61 10.11
C ASP A 77 -16.58 -40.93 9.92
N LEU A 78 -15.48 -41.56 10.35
CA LEU A 78 -14.11 -41.08 10.09
C LEU A 78 -13.76 -41.02 8.61
N GLN A 79 -14.20 -42.00 7.80
CA GLN A 79 -14.00 -41.97 6.34
C GLN A 79 -14.77 -40.82 5.69
N ILE A 80 -16.00 -40.55 6.14
CA ILE A 80 -16.80 -39.43 5.67
C ILE A 80 -16.12 -38.11 6.05
N GLU A 81 -15.67 -37.95 7.30
CA GLU A 81 -14.95 -36.76 7.75
C GLU A 81 -13.65 -36.55 6.96
N THR A 82 -12.87 -37.61 6.75
CA THR A 82 -11.65 -37.56 5.93
C THR A 82 -11.95 -37.13 4.50
N ASN A 83 -13.01 -37.66 3.89
CA ASN A 83 -13.42 -37.26 2.54
C ASN A 83 -13.91 -35.81 2.49
N LYS A 84 -14.66 -35.35 3.50
CA LYS A 84 -15.08 -33.94 3.61
C LYS A 84 -13.89 -33.00 3.73
N MET A 85 -12.91 -33.33 4.57
CA MET A 85 -11.69 -32.54 4.69
C MET A 85 -10.92 -32.51 3.37
N ARG A 86 -10.79 -33.65 2.68
CA ARG A 86 -10.15 -33.73 1.36
C ARG A 86 -10.86 -32.86 0.32
N GLU A 87 -12.20 -32.91 0.27
CA GLU A 87 -13.00 -32.07 -0.63
C GLU A 87 -12.78 -30.57 -0.34
N GLN A 88 -12.74 -30.17 0.94
CA GLN A 88 -12.41 -28.80 1.33
C GLN A 88 -11.01 -28.39 0.87
N TYR A 89 -10.00 -29.23 1.08
CA TYR A 89 -8.64 -28.96 0.61
C TYR A 89 -8.56 -28.86 -0.91
N GLU A 90 -9.27 -29.73 -1.64
CA GLU A 90 -9.34 -29.65 -3.10
C GLU A 90 -10.00 -28.34 -3.54
N ALA A 91 -11.11 -27.94 -2.93
CA ALA A 91 -11.80 -26.68 -3.23
C ALA A 91 -10.92 -25.45 -2.95
N GLU A 92 -10.30 -25.37 -1.77
CA GLU A 92 -9.36 -24.29 -1.42
C GLU A 92 -8.18 -24.24 -2.39
N ASN A 93 -7.66 -25.40 -2.81
CA ASN A 93 -6.58 -25.46 -3.79
C ASN A 93 -7.02 -24.94 -5.17
N PHE A 94 -8.26 -25.21 -5.59
CA PHE A 94 -8.82 -24.62 -6.82
C PHE A 94 -8.99 -23.10 -6.70
N GLU A 95 -9.49 -22.61 -5.57
CA GLU A 95 -9.62 -21.17 -5.31
C GLU A 95 -8.25 -20.48 -5.32
N LEU A 96 -7.25 -21.05 -4.64
CA LEU A 96 -5.88 -20.53 -4.61
C LEU A 96 -5.24 -20.53 -5.99
N LYS A 97 -5.42 -21.59 -6.79
CA LYS A 97 -4.93 -21.63 -8.19
C LYS A 97 -5.58 -20.55 -9.05
N ASN A 98 -6.88 -20.33 -8.90
CA ASN A 98 -7.56 -19.24 -9.60
C ASN A 98 -7.01 -17.88 -9.17
N MET A 99 -6.78 -17.67 -7.88
CA MET A 99 -6.17 -16.44 -7.37
C MET A 99 -4.77 -16.23 -7.93
N ILE A 100 -3.93 -17.27 -7.94
CA ILE A 100 -2.58 -17.22 -8.54
C ILE A 100 -2.67 -16.83 -10.01
N LEU A 101 -3.52 -17.46 -10.80
CA LEU A 101 -3.70 -17.11 -12.22
C LEU A 101 -4.15 -15.65 -12.41
N THR A 102 -5.04 -15.15 -11.55
CA THR A 102 -5.45 -13.74 -11.62
C THR A 102 -4.31 -12.78 -11.26
N LEU A 103 -3.49 -13.14 -10.28
CA LEU A 103 -2.32 -12.34 -9.88
C LEU A 103 -1.22 -12.40 -10.94
N GLU A 104 -0.97 -13.55 -11.55
CA GLU A 104 -0.03 -13.71 -12.66
C GLU A 104 -0.45 -12.87 -13.86
N ASN A 105 -1.75 -12.87 -14.23
CA ASN A 105 -2.26 -12.00 -15.28
C ASN A 105 -2.07 -10.52 -14.94
N HIS A 106 -2.30 -10.12 -13.69
CA HIS A 106 -2.11 -8.74 -13.26
C HIS A 106 -0.63 -8.34 -13.28
N ILE A 107 0.29 -9.23 -12.89
CA ILE A 107 1.73 -8.99 -13.00
C ILE A 107 2.13 -8.79 -14.46
N LEU A 108 1.65 -9.64 -15.38
CA LEU A 108 1.93 -9.49 -16.82
C LEU A 108 1.39 -8.16 -17.38
N GLU A 109 0.21 -7.72 -16.94
CA GLU A 109 -0.33 -6.40 -17.31
C GLU A 109 0.55 -5.26 -16.79
N LEU A 110 1.05 -5.36 -15.56
CA LEU A 110 1.95 -4.38 -14.97
C LEU A 110 3.31 -4.33 -15.68
N GLU A 111 3.89 -5.49 -16.00
CA GLU A 111 5.13 -5.59 -16.78
C GLU A 111 4.98 -4.94 -18.15
N LEU A 112 3.88 -5.18 -18.86
CA LEU A 112 3.58 -4.53 -20.14
C LEU A 112 3.38 -3.01 -20.00
N HIS A 113 2.84 -2.55 -18.87
CA HIS A 113 2.73 -1.12 -18.59
C HIS A 113 4.10 -0.49 -18.31
N ASP A 114 4.96 -1.17 -17.56
CA ASP A 114 6.33 -0.75 -17.26
C ASP A 114 7.17 -0.66 -18.54
N GLU A 115 7.11 -1.67 -19.42
CA GLU A 115 7.78 -1.64 -20.74
C GLU A 115 7.33 -0.46 -21.61
N LYS A 116 6.06 -0.08 -21.55
CA LYS A 116 5.55 1.09 -22.30
C LYS A 116 6.10 2.40 -21.72
N VAL A 117 6.06 2.54 -20.41
CA VAL A 117 6.53 3.77 -19.73
C VAL A 117 8.04 3.92 -19.89
N THR A 118 8.80 2.84 -19.77
CA THR A 118 10.25 2.84 -20.03
C THR A 118 10.55 3.18 -21.48
N GLY A 119 9.83 2.63 -22.45
CA GLY A 119 9.97 3.01 -23.86
C GLY A 119 9.66 4.49 -24.14
N GLU A 120 8.63 5.06 -23.49
CA GLU A 120 8.32 6.49 -23.57
C GLU A 120 9.40 7.35 -22.92
N HIS A 121 9.93 6.91 -21.77
CA HIS A 121 11.03 7.58 -21.08
C HIS A 121 12.28 7.65 -21.96
N ASP A 122 12.69 6.53 -22.54
CA ASP A 122 13.87 6.44 -23.42
C ASP A 122 13.69 7.35 -24.66
N ALA A 123 12.51 7.35 -25.27
CA ALA A 123 12.21 8.22 -26.41
C ALA A 123 12.26 9.71 -26.04
N LEU A 124 11.79 10.09 -24.84
CA LEU A 124 11.91 11.46 -24.33
C LEU A 124 13.36 11.81 -24.00
N GLN A 125 14.13 10.87 -23.47
CA GLN A 125 15.54 11.06 -23.15
C GLN A 125 16.37 11.27 -24.42
N GLU A 126 16.13 10.50 -25.49
CA GLU A 126 16.75 10.72 -26.80
C GLU A 126 16.39 12.09 -27.37
N ARG A 127 15.11 12.48 -27.30
CA ARG A 127 14.67 13.82 -27.75
C ARG A 127 15.34 14.94 -26.94
N LEU A 128 15.46 14.78 -25.63
CA LEU A 128 16.18 15.74 -24.79
C LEU A 128 17.65 15.83 -25.22
N HIS A 129 18.30 14.68 -25.43
CA HIS A 129 19.70 14.64 -25.85
C HIS A 129 19.93 15.35 -27.18
N THR A 130 19.07 15.13 -28.18
CA THR A 130 19.15 15.83 -29.47
C THR A 130 18.95 17.34 -29.35
N VAL A 131 18.06 17.80 -28.46
CA VAL A 131 17.89 19.23 -28.21
C VAL A 131 19.11 19.82 -27.50
N GLU A 132 19.72 19.09 -26.56
CA GLU A 132 20.93 19.51 -25.89
C GLU A 132 22.14 19.60 -26.82
N THR A 133 22.28 18.67 -27.78
CA THR A 133 23.34 18.74 -28.80
C THR A 133 23.11 19.95 -29.70
N ASN A 134 21.89 20.16 -30.20
CA ASN A 134 21.56 21.32 -31.03
C ASN A 134 21.83 22.64 -30.29
N ARG A 135 21.53 22.70 -28.98
CA ARG A 135 21.82 23.89 -28.16
C ARG A 135 23.33 24.14 -28.05
N LYS A 136 24.15 23.09 -27.92
CA LYS A 136 25.62 23.21 -27.88
C LYS A 136 26.15 23.70 -29.22
N GLU A 137 25.71 23.10 -30.32
CA GLU A 137 26.08 23.51 -31.68
C GLU A 137 25.73 24.98 -31.94
N LEU A 138 24.52 25.41 -31.57
CA LEU A 138 24.10 26.81 -31.73
C LEU A 138 24.94 27.78 -30.86
N ALA A 139 25.36 27.34 -29.66
CA ALA A 139 26.25 28.14 -28.82
C ALA A 139 27.64 28.28 -29.46
N ASP A 140 28.18 27.20 -30.04
CA ASP A 140 29.46 27.22 -30.76
C ASP A 140 29.39 28.12 -32.00
N GLU A 141 28.31 28.02 -32.78
CA GLU A 141 28.03 28.93 -33.90
C GLU A 141 27.96 30.40 -33.46
N TYR A 142 27.29 30.68 -32.33
CA TYR A 142 27.21 32.03 -31.78
C TYR A 142 28.59 32.58 -31.37
N ILE A 143 29.45 31.73 -30.79
CA ILE A 143 30.83 32.11 -30.44
C ILE A 143 31.63 32.46 -31.70
N ILE A 144 31.54 31.63 -32.74
CA ILE A 144 32.20 31.89 -34.03
C ILE A 144 31.69 33.20 -34.64
N LEU A 145 30.36 33.38 -34.67
CA LEU A 145 29.73 34.56 -35.23
C LEU A 145 30.15 35.83 -34.47
N LYS A 146 30.17 35.78 -33.12
CA LYS A 146 30.64 36.88 -32.28
C LYS A 146 32.11 37.22 -32.57
N SER A 147 32.97 36.20 -32.73
CA SER A 147 34.38 36.40 -33.10
C SER A 147 34.50 37.11 -34.46
N ASN A 148 33.73 36.69 -35.45
CA ASN A 148 33.70 37.31 -36.78
C ASN A 148 33.24 38.78 -36.73
N TYR A 149 32.18 39.09 -35.98
CA TYR A 149 31.74 40.48 -35.79
C TYR A 149 32.79 41.33 -35.08
N MET A 150 33.49 40.78 -34.09
CA MET A 150 34.58 41.50 -33.42
C MET A 150 35.76 41.77 -34.36
N ALA A 151 36.08 40.84 -35.27
CA ALA A 151 37.10 41.05 -36.29
C ALA A 151 36.69 42.13 -37.30
N LEU A 152 35.46 42.04 -37.82
CA LEU A 152 34.92 43.04 -38.74
C LEU A 152 34.84 44.44 -38.11
N GLY A 153 34.48 44.52 -36.83
CA GLY A 153 34.49 45.78 -36.08
C GLY A 153 35.88 46.42 -36.02
N LYS A 154 36.94 45.61 -35.79
CA LYS A 154 38.32 46.10 -35.82
C LYS A 154 38.75 46.56 -37.21
N GLU A 155 38.39 45.85 -38.27
CA GLU A 155 38.66 46.28 -39.65
C GLU A 155 37.95 47.60 -39.97
N HIS A 156 36.70 47.75 -39.53
CA HIS A 156 35.96 48.98 -39.70
C HIS A 156 36.61 50.15 -38.95
N GLU A 157 37.02 49.96 -37.69
CA GLU A 157 37.77 50.97 -36.92
C GLU A 157 39.07 51.37 -37.62
N GLN A 158 39.79 50.42 -38.22
CA GLN A 158 41.00 50.71 -38.99
C GLN A 158 40.71 51.55 -40.24
N GLU A 159 39.64 51.25 -40.98
CA GLU A 159 39.24 52.08 -42.13
C GLU A 159 38.74 53.46 -41.73
N VAL A 160 38.06 53.59 -40.58
CA VAL A 160 37.70 54.89 -40.01
C VAL A 160 38.96 55.69 -39.69
N ALA A 161 39.94 55.08 -39.01
CA ALA A 161 41.21 55.75 -38.70
C ALA A 161 41.95 56.21 -39.97
N LYS A 162 42.02 55.37 -41.02
CA LYS A 162 42.61 55.76 -42.31
C LYS A 162 41.83 56.90 -42.98
N ASN A 163 40.50 56.88 -42.93
CA ASN A 163 39.67 57.96 -43.47
C ASN A 163 39.83 59.27 -42.70
N GLU A 164 40.02 59.20 -41.38
CA GLU A 164 40.36 60.36 -40.54
C GLU A 164 41.75 60.91 -40.90
N GLU A 165 42.75 60.04 -41.06
CA GLU A 165 44.08 60.42 -41.54
C GLU A 165 44.01 61.11 -42.90
N LEU A 166 43.33 60.50 -43.88
CA LEU A 166 43.11 61.09 -45.21
C LEU A 166 42.35 62.42 -45.13
N SER A 167 41.36 62.53 -44.23
CA SER A 167 40.64 63.80 -44.01
C SER A 167 41.56 64.88 -43.47
N ILE A 168 42.44 64.55 -42.52
CA ILE A 168 43.45 65.48 -41.99
C ILE A 168 44.44 65.87 -43.08
N GLU A 169 44.91 64.92 -43.90
CA GLU A 169 45.79 65.18 -45.05
C GLU A 169 45.14 66.11 -46.07
N LEU A 170 43.88 65.88 -46.43
CA LEU A 170 43.11 66.77 -47.31
C LEU A 170 42.97 68.16 -46.71
N LEU A 171 42.72 68.26 -45.41
CA LEU A 171 42.63 69.54 -44.70
C LEU A 171 43.98 70.27 -44.71
N ASN A 172 45.09 69.54 -44.55
CA ASN A 172 46.45 70.06 -44.68
C ASN A 172 46.78 70.50 -46.12
N LEU A 173 46.31 69.78 -47.15
CA LEU A 173 46.44 70.17 -48.56
C LEU A 173 45.63 71.44 -48.89
N VAL A 174 44.43 71.57 -48.34
CA VAL A 174 43.62 72.80 -48.45
C VAL A 174 44.31 73.96 -47.73
N ASN A 175 44.84 73.73 -46.52
CA ASN A 175 45.56 74.74 -45.76
C ASN A 175 46.85 75.19 -46.47
N THR A 176 47.63 74.25 -47.02
CA THR A 176 48.83 74.58 -47.81
C THR A 176 48.49 75.35 -49.10
N ARG A 177 47.39 74.98 -49.78
CA ARG A 177 46.84 75.73 -50.93
C ARG A 177 46.35 77.13 -50.54
N SER A 178 45.81 77.30 -49.32
CA SER A 178 45.39 78.60 -48.79
C SER A 178 46.54 79.47 -48.27
N SER A 179 47.67 78.86 -47.87
CA SER A 179 48.91 79.55 -47.45
C SER A 179 49.86 79.88 -48.61
N LEU A 180 49.56 79.40 -49.82
CA LEU A 180 50.30 79.77 -51.03
C LEU A 180 49.84 81.19 -51.45
N PRO A 181 50.74 82.18 -51.57
CA PRO A 181 50.35 83.51 -52.02
C PRO A 181 49.71 83.40 -53.40
N GLN A 182 48.54 84.04 -53.52
CA GLN A 182 47.74 84.20 -54.73
C GLN A 182 48.53 84.98 -55.80
N SER A 183 49.53 84.33 -56.40
CA SER A 183 50.46 84.87 -57.39
C SER A 183 50.45 84.08 -58.70
N TRP A 184 49.28 83.53 -59.06
CA TRP A 184 48.98 83.02 -60.41
C TRP A 184 47.59 83.48 -60.83
N SER A 185 47.27 84.75 -60.56
CA SER A 185 46.33 85.49 -61.40
C SER A 185 47.14 86.05 -62.56
N ASN A 186 46.68 85.81 -63.77
CA ASN A 186 47.26 86.22 -65.05
C ASN A 186 48.28 85.23 -65.61
N ASN A 187 47.79 84.22 -66.33
CA ASN A 187 48.06 84.09 -67.77
C ASN A 187 47.40 82.81 -68.31
N SER A 188 46.44 83.01 -69.21
CA SER A 188 45.90 81.96 -70.07
C SER A 188 47.02 81.28 -70.88
N PRO A 189 46.86 79.99 -71.19
CA PRO A 189 46.77 79.64 -72.61
C PRO A 189 45.57 78.73 -72.87
N SER A 190 44.50 79.37 -73.37
CA SER A 190 43.29 78.77 -73.91
C SER A 190 43.50 78.14 -75.30
N GLN A 191 44.56 77.34 -75.50
CA GLN A 191 44.82 76.72 -76.82
C GLN A 191 45.17 75.22 -76.77
N ALA A 192 45.69 74.70 -75.65
CA ALA A 192 46.04 73.28 -75.54
C ALA A 192 44.82 72.40 -75.20
N LEU A 193 43.91 72.90 -74.35
CA LEU A 193 42.71 72.16 -73.95
C LEU A 193 41.70 72.02 -75.10
N ALA A 194 41.72 72.90 -76.10
CA ALA A 194 40.81 72.83 -77.25
C ALA A 194 41.16 71.70 -78.23
N ASN A 195 42.45 71.37 -78.38
CA ASN A 195 42.89 70.27 -79.23
C ASN A 195 42.78 68.92 -78.53
N GLU A 196 42.94 68.91 -77.20
CA GLU A 196 42.76 67.69 -76.41
C GLU A 196 41.28 67.38 -76.18
N THR A 197 40.41 68.39 -75.99
CA THR A 197 38.95 68.21 -75.98
C THR A 197 38.38 67.92 -77.37
N SER A 198 38.96 68.42 -78.46
CA SER A 198 38.55 68.02 -79.81
C SER A 198 39.00 66.59 -80.14
N ALA A 199 40.21 66.17 -79.71
CA ALA A 199 40.67 64.80 -79.84
C ALA A 199 39.92 63.82 -78.91
N GLU A 200 39.55 64.23 -77.69
CA GLU A 200 38.64 63.51 -76.80
C GLU A 200 37.23 63.45 -77.40
N LEU A 201 36.72 64.52 -78.00
CA LEU A 201 35.43 64.50 -78.71
C LEU A 201 35.47 63.64 -79.98
N GLU A 202 36.61 63.52 -80.65
CA GLU A 202 36.81 62.61 -81.79
C GLU A 202 36.93 61.15 -81.32
N ARG A 203 37.60 60.90 -80.18
CA ARG A 203 37.64 59.58 -79.51
C ARG A 203 36.26 59.18 -79.00
N VAL A 204 35.53 60.09 -78.37
CA VAL A 204 34.15 59.91 -77.92
C VAL A 204 33.23 59.76 -79.12
N ARG A 205 33.41 60.51 -80.23
CA ARG A 205 32.69 60.25 -81.49
C ARG A 205 33.03 58.89 -82.08
N ALA A 206 34.28 58.43 -82.02
CA ALA A 206 34.68 57.10 -82.49
C ALA A 206 34.15 55.97 -81.60
N VAL A 207 34.06 56.19 -80.29
CA VAL A 207 33.41 55.26 -79.33
C VAL A 207 31.90 55.29 -79.51
N VAL A 208 31.29 56.46 -79.72
CA VAL A 208 29.86 56.62 -80.03
C VAL A 208 29.53 56.06 -81.40
N HIS A 209 30.43 56.12 -82.40
CA HIS A 209 30.27 55.45 -83.68
C HIS A 209 30.51 53.93 -83.55
N ARG A 210 31.40 53.46 -82.67
CA ARG A 210 31.51 52.02 -82.34
C ARG A 210 30.29 51.49 -81.57
N LEU A 211 29.70 52.31 -80.70
CA LEU A 211 28.48 51.97 -79.94
C LEU A 211 27.21 52.17 -80.78
N SER A 212 27.19 53.12 -81.72
CA SER A 212 26.07 53.36 -82.66
C SER A 212 26.14 52.48 -83.91
N ALA A 213 27.32 52.00 -84.31
CA ALA A 213 27.49 50.93 -85.30
C ALA A 213 27.31 49.54 -84.67
N ARG A 214 27.31 49.45 -83.32
CA ARG A 214 26.60 48.40 -82.59
C ARG A 214 25.11 48.78 -82.46
N LYS A 215 24.50 49.18 -83.57
CA LYS A 215 23.09 48.88 -83.79
C LYS A 215 23.00 47.37 -83.78
N VAL A 216 22.57 46.85 -82.64
CA VAL A 216 21.92 45.55 -82.53
C VAL A 216 21.03 45.41 -83.77
N LYS A 217 21.37 44.45 -84.64
CA LYS A 217 20.49 44.06 -85.72
C LYS A 217 19.14 43.69 -85.08
N PRO A 218 18.00 43.86 -85.76
CA PRO A 218 16.70 43.42 -85.23
C PRO A 218 16.59 41.89 -85.07
N GLU A 219 17.70 41.16 -85.15
CA GLU A 219 17.84 39.73 -84.90
C GLU A 219 18.23 39.41 -83.44
N ASP A 220 18.75 40.36 -82.65
CA ASP A 220 19.05 40.12 -81.22
C ASP A 220 18.00 40.72 -80.25
N ILE A 221 16.90 41.30 -80.76
CA ILE A 221 15.70 41.58 -79.94
C ILE A 221 14.85 40.31 -79.78
N VAL A 222 15.05 39.34 -80.67
CA VAL A 222 14.62 37.96 -80.42
C VAL A 222 15.72 37.37 -79.56
N ALA A 223 15.50 37.26 -78.25
CA ALA A 223 16.26 36.33 -77.43
C ALA A 223 16.39 35.04 -78.24
N SER A 224 17.62 34.64 -78.60
CA SER A 224 17.92 33.47 -79.43
C SER A 224 16.92 32.38 -79.10
N GLU A 225 16.28 31.72 -80.09
CA GLU A 225 15.32 30.64 -79.80
C GLU A 225 15.88 29.64 -78.77
N HIS A 226 17.20 29.50 -78.69
CA HIS A 226 17.89 28.74 -77.66
C HIS A 226 17.77 29.31 -76.24
N GLU A 227 17.92 30.63 -76.06
CA GLU A 227 17.71 31.36 -74.79
C GLU A 227 16.22 31.42 -74.43
N ARG A 228 15.34 31.62 -75.41
CA ARG A 228 13.88 31.51 -75.22
C ARG A 228 13.48 30.10 -74.82
N ARG A 229 13.99 29.05 -75.49
CA ARG A 229 13.80 27.63 -75.11
C ARG A 229 14.50 27.26 -73.81
N LYS A 230 15.58 27.93 -73.40
CA LYS A 230 16.20 27.74 -72.08
C LYS A 230 15.32 28.36 -71.00
N LEU A 231 14.86 29.59 -71.19
CA LEU A 231 13.93 30.26 -70.30
C LEU A 231 12.59 29.52 -70.24
N GLU A 232 12.07 29.03 -71.37
CA GLU A 232 10.91 28.12 -71.41
C GLU A 232 11.19 26.82 -70.68
N ARG A 233 12.34 26.17 -70.88
CA ARG A 233 12.70 24.96 -70.11
C ARG A 233 12.85 25.22 -68.62
N HIS A 234 13.29 26.40 -68.20
CA HIS A 234 13.37 26.78 -66.79
C HIS A 234 12.00 27.18 -66.22
N MET A 235 11.15 27.89 -66.98
CA MET A 235 9.80 28.30 -66.55
C MET A 235 8.78 27.14 -66.60
N LEU A 236 8.82 26.31 -67.65
CA LEU A 236 8.01 25.08 -67.80
C LEU A 236 8.55 23.95 -66.92
N GLY A 237 9.87 23.83 -66.77
CA GLY A 237 10.47 22.89 -65.81
C GLY A 237 10.05 23.16 -64.38
N ASN A 238 9.88 24.44 -64.02
CA ASN A 238 9.29 24.83 -62.73
C ASN A 238 7.77 24.63 -62.69
N GLN A 239 7.05 24.70 -63.82
CA GLN A 239 5.61 24.45 -63.85
C GLN A 239 5.26 23.01 -63.47
N ASP A 240 6.02 22.03 -63.95
CA ASP A 240 5.78 20.62 -63.58
C ASP A 240 6.22 20.35 -62.14
N HIS A 241 7.26 21.04 -61.65
CA HIS A 241 7.62 21.01 -60.24
C HIS A 241 6.51 21.58 -59.33
N ILE A 242 5.95 22.75 -59.68
CA ILE A 242 4.83 23.38 -58.96
C ILE A 242 3.59 22.48 -59.01
N LYS A 243 3.27 21.87 -60.16
CA LYS A 243 2.16 20.90 -60.26
C LYS A 243 2.39 19.69 -59.35
N ALA A 244 3.60 19.13 -59.34
CA ALA A 244 3.94 18.00 -58.48
C ALA A 244 3.87 18.38 -56.98
N GLU A 245 4.25 19.61 -56.64
CA GLU A 245 4.14 20.13 -55.27
C GLU A 245 2.68 20.36 -54.86
N ILE A 246 1.84 20.90 -55.74
CA ILE A 246 0.39 21.02 -55.53
C ILE A 246 -0.26 19.65 -55.36
N GLU A 247 0.11 18.68 -56.18
CA GLU A 247 -0.43 17.31 -56.08
C GLU A 247 0.03 16.63 -54.78
N LYS A 248 1.28 16.83 -54.35
CA LYS A 248 1.76 16.40 -53.03
C LYS A 248 0.96 17.05 -51.90
N MET A 249 0.77 18.38 -51.94
CA MET A 249 -0.05 19.09 -50.95
C MET A 249 -1.47 18.52 -50.92
N LYS A 250 -2.10 18.34 -52.08
CA LYS A 250 -3.45 17.75 -52.19
C LYS A 250 -3.51 16.34 -51.59
N GLN A 251 -2.56 15.46 -51.92
CA GLN A 251 -2.47 14.12 -51.35
C GLN A 251 -2.28 14.15 -49.83
N THR A 252 -1.49 15.10 -49.30
CA THR A 252 -1.36 15.26 -47.85
C THR A 252 -2.65 15.74 -47.20
N TYR A 253 -3.38 16.67 -47.81
CA TYR A 253 -4.69 17.11 -47.33
C TYR A 253 -5.73 15.99 -47.39
N ASP A 254 -5.81 15.25 -48.49
CA ASP A 254 -6.72 14.09 -48.63
C ASP A 254 -6.39 13.02 -47.58
N SER A 255 -5.10 12.76 -47.33
CA SER A 255 -4.66 11.82 -46.28
C SER A 255 -5.03 12.32 -44.88
N GLN A 256 -4.88 13.62 -44.61
CA GLN A 256 -5.28 14.23 -43.35
C GLN A 256 -6.80 14.18 -43.16
N GLN A 257 -7.58 14.47 -44.21
CA GLN A 257 -9.04 14.40 -44.20
C GLN A 257 -9.51 12.97 -43.92
N GLN A 258 -8.95 11.97 -44.61
CA GLN A 258 -9.27 10.57 -44.36
C GLN A 258 -8.95 10.14 -42.92
N LYS A 259 -7.82 10.59 -42.36
CA LYS A 259 -7.48 10.32 -40.95
C LYS A 259 -8.50 10.94 -39.99
N LEU A 260 -8.98 12.15 -40.26
CA LEU A 260 -10.02 12.80 -39.46
C LEU A 260 -11.37 12.06 -39.59
N GLU A 261 -11.76 11.67 -40.79
CA GLU A 261 -12.99 10.89 -41.04
C GLU A 261 -12.94 9.54 -40.32
N GLN A 262 -11.80 8.82 -40.41
CA GLN A 262 -11.59 7.58 -39.68
C GLN A 262 -11.68 7.78 -38.16
N ARG A 263 -11.12 8.86 -37.62
CA ARG A 263 -11.20 9.19 -36.20
C ARG A 263 -12.64 9.49 -35.77
N VAL A 264 -13.42 10.20 -36.57
CA VAL A 264 -14.84 10.46 -36.31
C VAL A 264 -15.64 9.15 -36.31
N VAL A 265 -15.39 8.25 -37.26
CA VAL A 265 -16.04 6.93 -37.29
C VAL A 265 -15.65 6.08 -36.09
N ALA A 266 -14.38 6.09 -35.69
CA ALA A 266 -13.90 5.37 -34.50
C ALA A 266 -14.58 5.89 -33.22
N MET A 267 -14.56 7.21 -32.99
CA MET A 267 -15.26 7.84 -31.86
C MET A 267 -16.77 7.54 -31.89
N GLY A 268 -17.39 7.50 -33.07
CA GLY A 268 -18.80 7.12 -33.22
C GLY A 268 -19.09 5.67 -32.78
N LYS A 269 -18.21 4.73 -33.14
CA LYS A 269 -18.31 3.32 -32.71
C LYS A 269 -18.10 3.17 -31.20
N GLU A 270 -17.11 3.86 -30.64
CA GLU A 270 -16.83 3.87 -29.19
C GLU A 270 -18.01 4.45 -28.41
N LEU A 271 -18.58 5.56 -28.87
CA LEU A 271 -19.78 6.15 -28.25
C LEU A 271 -20.97 5.19 -28.29
N GLN A 272 -21.19 4.50 -29.41
CA GLN A 272 -22.25 3.49 -29.51
C GLN A 272 -21.99 2.28 -28.61
N GLN A 273 -20.73 1.86 -28.45
CA GLN A 273 -20.37 0.78 -27.55
C GLN A 273 -20.57 1.18 -26.08
N SER A 274 -20.13 2.38 -25.70
CA SER A 274 -20.37 2.94 -24.37
C SER A 274 -21.86 3.01 -24.05
N LYS A 275 -22.69 3.51 -24.98
CA LYS A 275 -24.16 3.50 -24.83
C LYS A 275 -24.75 2.11 -24.65
N ARG A 276 -24.22 1.08 -25.34
CA ARG A 276 -24.64 -0.32 -25.16
C ARG A 276 -24.28 -0.84 -23.78
N VAL A 277 -23.05 -0.57 -23.32
CA VAL A 277 -22.61 -0.96 -21.98
C VAL A 277 -23.48 -0.30 -20.90
N ILE A 278 -23.78 1.00 -21.03
CA ILE A 278 -24.66 1.73 -20.09
C ILE A 278 -26.07 1.11 -20.04
N ARG A 279 -26.67 0.76 -21.19
CA ARG A 279 -27.98 0.09 -21.19
C ARG A 279 -27.93 -1.28 -20.53
N ASN A 280 -26.88 -2.06 -20.80
CA ASN A 280 -26.71 -3.38 -20.21
C ASN A 280 -26.51 -3.29 -18.68
N THR A 281 -25.74 -2.31 -18.19
CA THR A 281 -25.57 -2.09 -16.75
C THR A 281 -26.87 -1.62 -16.11
N GLN A 282 -27.63 -0.75 -16.78
CA GLN A 282 -28.95 -0.33 -16.32
C GLN A 282 -29.94 -1.50 -16.24
N HIS A 283 -29.98 -2.38 -17.25
CA HIS A 283 -30.81 -3.59 -17.20
C HIS A 283 -30.43 -4.52 -16.04
N LYS A 284 -29.13 -4.80 -15.87
CA LYS A 284 -28.63 -5.61 -14.73
C LYS A 284 -29.00 -4.98 -13.39
N LEU A 285 -28.93 -3.66 -13.27
CA LEU A 285 -29.31 -2.94 -12.06
C LEU A 285 -30.81 -3.10 -11.76
N VAL A 286 -31.67 -3.02 -12.77
CA VAL A 286 -33.11 -3.26 -12.62
C VAL A 286 -33.39 -4.71 -12.22
N GLU A 287 -32.73 -5.69 -12.86
CA GLU A 287 -32.85 -7.11 -12.49
C GLU A 287 -32.45 -7.36 -11.02
N GLN A 288 -31.31 -6.81 -10.60
CA GLN A 288 -30.85 -6.90 -9.21
C GLN A 288 -31.81 -6.21 -8.25
N SER A 289 -32.38 -5.06 -8.63
CA SER A 289 -33.37 -4.35 -7.81
C SER A 289 -34.64 -5.17 -7.61
N VAL A 290 -35.11 -5.88 -8.66
CA VAL A 290 -36.26 -6.78 -8.56
C VAL A 290 -35.97 -7.95 -7.63
N VAL A 291 -34.80 -8.61 -7.76
CA VAL A 291 -34.39 -9.72 -6.88
C VAL A 291 -34.25 -9.27 -5.42
N LEU A 292 -33.74 -8.06 -5.20
CA LEU A 292 -33.64 -7.49 -3.86
C LEU A 292 -35.03 -7.23 -3.26
N LEU A 293 -35.98 -6.70 -4.04
CA LEU A 293 -37.36 -6.50 -3.57
C LEU A 293 -38.08 -7.81 -3.26
N THR A 294 -37.90 -8.86 -4.09
CA THR A 294 -38.53 -10.16 -3.83
C THR A 294 -37.95 -10.84 -2.60
N SER A 295 -36.61 -10.82 -2.43
CA SER A 295 -35.97 -11.34 -1.21
C SER A 295 -36.34 -10.55 0.04
N GLN A 296 -36.53 -9.22 -0.07
CA GLN A 296 -37.04 -8.40 1.04
C GLN A 296 -38.48 -8.75 1.40
N SER A 297 -39.34 -9.07 0.42
CA SER A 297 -40.71 -9.55 0.69
C SER A 297 -40.69 -10.87 1.43
N GLN A 298 -39.90 -11.84 0.96
CA GLN A 298 -39.74 -13.15 1.59
C GLN A 298 -39.21 -13.02 3.03
N LEU A 299 -38.26 -12.12 3.26
CA LEU A 299 -37.75 -11.86 4.60
C LEU A 299 -38.85 -11.36 5.53
N LYS A 300 -39.71 -10.43 5.08
CA LYS A 300 -40.87 -9.96 5.86
C LYS A 300 -41.88 -11.07 6.13
N GLU A 301 -42.15 -11.93 5.16
CA GLU A 301 -43.04 -13.09 5.34
C GLU A 301 -42.50 -14.03 6.43
N VAL A 302 -41.22 -14.39 6.36
CA VAL A 302 -40.56 -15.23 7.37
C VAL A 302 -40.51 -14.53 8.74
N GLU A 303 -40.34 -13.21 8.80
CA GLU A 303 -40.42 -12.44 10.05
C GLU A 303 -41.81 -12.53 10.69
N VAL A 304 -42.87 -12.41 9.89
CA VAL A 304 -44.24 -12.56 10.36
C VAL A 304 -44.50 -13.98 10.84
N GLU A 305 -44.07 -15.01 10.09
CA GLU A 305 -44.18 -16.41 10.51
C GLU A 305 -43.43 -16.66 11.83
N ASN A 306 -42.22 -16.12 11.97
CA ASN A 306 -41.45 -16.22 13.22
C ASN A 306 -42.20 -15.57 14.38
N SER A 307 -42.81 -14.39 14.17
CA SER A 307 -43.64 -13.73 15.19
C SER A 307 -44.87 -14.57 15.58
N GLN A 308 -45.50 -15.25 14.62
CA GLN A 308 -46.64 -16.14 14.85
C GLN A 308 -46.23 -17.39 15.63
N LEU A 309 -45.13 -18.05 15.24
CA LEU A 309 -44.58 -19.20 15.96
C LEU A 309 -44.16 -18.82 17.38
N GLN A 310 -43.60 -17.63 17.58
CA GLN A 310 -43.29 -17.10 18.92
C GLN A 310 -44.55 -16.91 19.77
N LEU A 311 -45.66 -16.46 19.17
CA LEU A 311 -46.93 -16.33 19.87
C LEU A 311 -47.49 -17.71 20.27
N GLN A 312 -47.49 -18.67 19.35
CA GLN A 312 -47.90 -20.05 19.63
C GLN A 312 -47.08 -20.69 20.75
N LEU A 313 -45.76 -20.47 20.75
CA LEU A 313 -44.89 -20.92 21.85
C LEU A 313 -45.23 -20.25 23.19
N LYS A 314 -45.64 -18.98 23.20
CA LYS A 314 -46.07 -18.29 24.43
C LYS A 314 -47.39 -18.86 24.93
N GLU A 315 -48.37 -19.06 24.05
CA GLU A 315 -49.67 -19.65 24.38
C GLU A 315 -49.49 -21.05 24.98
N LEU A 316 -48.71 -21.91 24.31
CA LEU A 316 -48.43 -23.26 24.79
C LEU A 316 -47.69 -23.25 26.15
N ASN A 317 -46.74 -22.33 26.34
CA ASN A 317 -46.08 -22.17 27.64
C ASN A 317 -47.06 -21.71 28.74
N GLU A 318 -47.99 -20.82 28.42
CA GLU A 318 -49.01 -20.38 29.37
C GLU A 318 -49.99 -21.51 29.70
N GLU A 319 -50.36 -22.34 28.73
CA GLU A 319 -51.13 -23.55 28.96
C GLU A 319 -50.39 -24.52 29.89
N TYR A 320 -49.09 -24.74 29.68
CA TYR A 320 -48.28 -25.57 30.58
C TYR A 320 -48.23 -24.99 31.99
N ARG A 321 -48.07 -23.66 32.13
CA ARG A 321 -48.11 -22.98 33.44
C ARG A 321 -49.47 -23.09 34.11
N CYS A 322 -50.56 -22.95 33.37
CA CYS A 322 -51.92 -23.10 33.89
C CYS A 322 -52.15 -24.53 34.39
N ARG A 323 -51.77 -25.55 33.61
CA ARG A 323 -51.87 -26.96 34.02
C ARG A 323 -51.03 -27.25 35.26
N LEU A 324 -49.79 -26.77 35.29
CA LEU A 324 -48.89 -26.91 36.45
C LEU A 324 -49.50 -26.26 37.70
N THR A 325 -50.06 -25.06 37.56
CA THR A 325 -50.71 -24.34 38.66
C THR A 325 -51.95 -25.08 39.15
N GLN A 326 -52.73 -25.68 38.25
CA GLN A 326 -53.88 -26.50 38.62
C GLN A 326 -53.45 -27.75 39.38
N TYR A 327 -52.41 -28.45 38.91
CA TYR A 327 -51.86 -29.61 39.64
C TYR A 327 -51.34 -29.22 41.03
N ILE A 328 -50.68 -28.08 41.17
CA ILE A 328 -50.23 -27.57 42.49
C ILE A 328 -51.43 -27.25 43.39
N LYS A 329 -52.51 -26.66 42.86
CA LYS A 329 -53.74 -26.38 43.61
C LYS A 329 -54.45 -27.65 44.04
N ASP A 330 -54.53 -28.65 43.17
CA ASP A 330 -55.15 -29.95 43.44
C ASP A 330 -54.36 -30.74 44.50
N LEU A 331 -53.02 -30.61 44.50
CA LEU A 331 -52.13 -31.18 45.53
C LEU A 331 -52.16 -30.43 46.87
N ALA A 332 -52.53 -29.15 46.87
CA ALA A 332 -52.64 -28.34 48.10
C ALA A 332 -53.93 -28.63 48.91
N VAL A 333 -54.83 -29.48 48.40
CA VAL A 333 -55.98 -29.98 49.16
C VAL A 333 -55.46 -30.92 50.26
N PRO A 334 -55.68 -30.60 51.56
CA PRO A 334 -55.00 -31.29 52.64
C PRO A 334 -55.62 -32.67 52.88
N ASN A 335 -55.01 -33.72 52.34
CA ASN A 335 -55.23 -35.09 52.81
C ASN A 335 -53.95 -35.71 53.36
N LYS A 336 -54.12 -36.34 54.53
CA LYS A 336 -53.10 -36.76 55.50
C LYS A 336 -52.36 -38.02 55.07
N VAL A 337 -51.06 -37.98 54.74
CA VAL A 337 -50.06 -39.04 55.04
C VAL A 337 -48.62 -38.47 55.00
N PRO A 338 -47.71 -38.80 55.95
CA PRO A 338 -46.31 -38.31 55.95
C PRO A 338 -45.41 -38.86 54.83
N ALA A 339 -45.79 -39.98 54.20
CA ALA A 339 -44.99 -40.65 53.17
C ALA A 339 -44.99 -39.91 51.81
N ASP A 340 -46.05 -39.14 51.51
CA ASP A 340 -46.19 -38.39 50.27
C ASP A 340 -45.34 -37.11 50.24
N HIS A 341 -44.85 -36.64 51.40
CA HIS A 341 -44.03 -35.44 51.50
C HIS A 341 -42.67 -35.59 50.79
N ALA A 342 -42.08 -36.80 50.80
CA ALA A 342 -40.80 -37.05 50.12
C ALA A 342 -40.95 -37.09 48.59
N TYR A 343 -42.05 -37.65 48.09
CA TYR A 343 -42.38 -37.65 46.66
C TYR A 343 -42.71 -36.22 46.18
N MET A 344 -43.52 -35.49 46.94
CA MET A 344 -43.86 -34.10 46.66
C MET A 344 -42.62 -33.19 46.68
N LYS A 345 -41.69 -33.39 47.63
CA LYS A 345 -40.41 -32.68 47.65
C LYS A 345 -39.59 -32.96 46.38
N ARG A 346 -39.48 -34.22 45.95
CA ARG A 346 -38.77 -34.57 44.69
C ARG A 346 -39.43 -33.96 43.46
N PHE A 347 -40.76 -33.89 43.42
CA PHE A 347 -41.50 -33.26 42.32
C PHE A 347 -41.27 -31.74 42.28
N VAL A 348 -41.37 -31.07 43.43
CA VAL A 348 -41.08 -29.63 43.55
C VAL A 348 -39.62 -29.35 43.21
N ASP A 349 -38.68 -30.18 43.67
CA ASP A 349 -37.25 -30.07 43.33
C ASP A 349 -37.02 -30.26 41.81
N GLY A 350 -37.74 -31.19 41.18
CA GLY A 350 -37.74 -31.37 39.72
C GLY A 350 -38.26 -30.13 38.98
N MET A 351 -39.40 -29.60 39.40
CA MET A 351 -39.99 -28.40 38.81
C MET A 351 -39.10 -27.15 38.98
N VAL A 352 -38.47 -26.97 40.15
CA VAL A 352 -37.51 -25.88 40.38
C VAL A 352 -36.26 -26.05 39.50
N LYS A 353 -35.82 -27.29 39.28
CA LYS A 353 -34.71 -27.60 38.37
C LYS A 353 -35.07 -27.27 36.92
N ASP A 354 -36.30 -27.59 36.49
CA ASP A 354 -36.78 -27.31 35.14
C ASP A 354 -36.98 -25.81 34.90
N ILE A 355 -37.53 -25.08 35.88
CA ILE A 355 -37.61 -23.61 35.85
C ILE A 355 -36.20 -23.00 35.73
N ARG A 356 -35.25 -23.49 36.52
CA ARG A 356 -33.86 -23.03 36.45
C ARG A 356 -33.23 -23.34 35.09
N ALA A 357 -33.52 -24.50 34.50
CA ALA A 357 -33.04 -24.87 33.18
C ALA A 357 -33.66 -24.00 32.07
N ALA A 358 -34.95 -23.68 32.16
CA ALA A 358 -35.65 -22.80 31.22
C ALA A 358 -35.15 -21.35 31.32
N HIS A 359 -34.87 -20.84 32.52
CA HIS A 359 -34.25 -19.53 32.67
C HIS A 359 -32.82 -19.51 32.12
N LYS A 360 -32.02 -20.56 32.37
CA LYS A 360 -30.69 -20.69 31.78
C LYS A 360 -30.73 -20.72 30.25
N SER A 361 -31.64 -21.49 29.64
CA SER A 361 -31.75 -21.53 28.18
C SER A 361 -32.21 -20.19 27.61
N ARG A 362 -33.11 -19.47 28.30
CA ARG A 362 -33.54 -18.12 27.92
C ARG A 362 -32.39 -17.11 28.04
N GLU A 363 -31.61 -17.17 29.12
CA GLU A 363 -30.41 -16.34 29.32
C GLU A 363 -29.37 -16.61 28.23
N GLU A 364 -29.14 -17.87 27.87
CA GLU A 364 -28.25 -18.27 26.78
C GLU A 364 -28.72 -17.74 25.43
N GLN A 365 -30.03 -17.77 25.15
CA GLN A 365 -30.61 -17.17 23.95
C GLN A 365 -30.42 -15.66 23.91
N LEU A 366 -30.69 -14.96 25.02
CA LEU A 366 -30.51 -13.51 25.12
C LEU A 366 -29.04 -13.12 25.00
N ALA A 367 -28.15 -13.85 25.66
CA ALA A 367 -26.70 -13.67 25.54
C ALA A 367 -26.21 -13.95 24.11
N GLY A 368 -26.78 -14.97 23.45
CA GLY A 368 -26.54 -15.27 22.05
C GLY A 368 -26.97 -14.13 21.12
N ALA A 369 -28.17 -13.57 21.34
CA ALA A 369 -28.66 -12.42 20.59
C ALA A 369 -27.78 -11.18 20.79
N VAL A 370 -27.39 -10.87 22.04
CA VAL A 370 -26.47 -9.76 22.36
C VAL A 370 -25.11 -9.97 21.67
N ARG A 371 -24.53 -11.18 21.71
CA ARG A 371 -23.31 -11.49 20.96
C ARG A 371 -23.50 -11.31 19.45
N GLY A 372 -24.65 -11.71 18.91
CA GLY A 372 -25.02 -11.51 17.51
C GLY A 372 -25.13 -10.03 17.13
N TYR A 373 -25.77 -9.20 17.95
CA TYR A 373 -25.84 -7.74 17.76
C TYR A 373 -24.45 -7.11 17.83
N LYS A 374 -23.62 -7.49 18.82
CA LYS A 374 -22.24 -7.01 18.93
C LYS A 374 -21.42 -7.36 17.70
N LYS A 375 -21.53 -8.59 17.18
CA LYS A 375 -20.84 -9.02 15.95
C LYS A 375 -21.31 -8.23 14.73
N ARG A 376 -22.61 -8.01 14.58
CA ARG A 376 -23.16 -7.19 13.49
C ARG A 376 -22.67 -5.75 13.57
N MET A 377 -22.63 -5.17 14.78
CA MET A 377 -22.14 -3.82 15.00
C MET A 377 -20.65 -3.70 14.66
N GLN A 378 -19.82 -4.65 15.08
CA GLN A 378 -18.40 -4.71 14.70
C GLN A 378 -18.21 -4.81 13.19
N ASN A 379 -19.03 -5.60 12.50
CA ASN A 379 -18.98 -5.70 11.03
C ASN A 379 -19.39 -4.38 10.35
N LEU A 380 -20.35 -3.65 10.92
CA LEU A 380 -20.76 -2.34 10.41
C LEU A 380 -19.63 -1.32 10.56
N VAL A 381 -18.96 -1.28 11.71
CA VAL A 381 -17.78 -0.43 11.95
C VAL A 381 -16.67 -0.73 10.94
N LYS A 382 -16.34 -2.01 10.70
CA LYS A 382 -15.35 -2.40 9.68
C LYS A 382 -15.73 -1.94 8.27
N ARG A 383 -17.01 -2.05 7.89
CA ARG A 383 -17.49 -1.56 6.59
C ARG A 383 -17.38 -0.05 6.49
N HIS A 384 -17.70 0.65 7.57
CA HIS A 384 -17.56 2.11 7.66
C HIS A 384 -16.09 2.55 7.53
N GLU A 385 -15.16 1.85 8.19
CA GLU A 385 -13.72 2.08 8.04
C GLU A 385 -13.25 1.87 6.60
N ASN A 386 -13.68 0.79 5.95
CA ASN A 386 -13.36 0.55 4.53
C ASN A 386 -13.91 1.65 3.61
N LEU A 387 -15.12 2.13 3.89
CA LEU A 387 -15.71 3.23 3.14
C LEU A 387 -14.95 4.54 3.35
N LEU A 388 -14.53 4.82 4.59
CA LEU A 388 -13.68 5.97 4.91
C LEU A 388 -12.34 5.91 4.17
N ILE A 389 -11.73 4.73 4.04
CA ILE A 389 -10.50 4.53 3.26
C ILE A 389 -10.74 4.81 1.78
N ALA A 390 -11.83 4.28 1.20
CA ALA A 390 -12.17 4.53 -0.18
C ALA A 390 -12.45 6.02 -0.45
N TYR A 391 -13.18 6.68 0.46
CA TYR A 391 -13.43 8.12 0.40
C TYR A 391 -12.13 8.93 0.46
N ARG A 392 -11.21 8.58 1.36
CA ARG A 392 -9.86 9.19 1.44
C ARG A 392 -9.12 9.08 0.12
N MET A 393 -9.03 7.88 -0.44
CA MET A 393 -8.31 7.65 -1.70
C MET A 393 -8.92 8.46 -2.84
N GLN A 394 -10.26 8.50 -2.93
CA GLN A 394 -10.95 9.30 -3.93
C GLN A 394 -10.65 10.80 -3.74
N ARG A 395 -10.67 11.29 -2.51
CA ARG A 395 -10.38 12.70 -2.19
C ARG A 395 -8.95 13.08 -2.59
N GLU A 396 -7.97 12.24 -2.26
CA GLU A 396 -6.57 12.43 -2.63
C GLU A 396 -6.36 12.37 -4.15
N GLN A 397 -7.09 11.50 -4.84
CA GLN A 397 -7.08 11.44 -6.29
C GLN A 397 -7.64 12.72 -6.93
N ILE A 398 -8.71 13.29 -6.37
CA ILE A 398 -9.27 14.58 -6.84
C ILE A 398 -8.28 15.71 -6.58
N GLN A 399 -7.67 15.75 -5.40
CA GLN A 399 -6.68 16.77 -5.04
C GLN A 399 -5.40 16.70 -5.90
N SER A 400 -4.92 15.50 -6.21
CA SER A 400 -3.72 15.30 -7.04
C SER A 400 -3.95 15.56 -8.53
N GLN A 401 -5.19 15.40 -9.03
CA GLN A 401 -5.54 15.70 -10.42
C GLN A 401 -5.53 17.21 -10.74
N GLY A 402 -5.44 18.09 -9.74
CA GLY A 402 -5.18 19.53 -9.93
C GLY A 402 -6.28 20.28 -10.70
N SER A 403 -7.45 19.68 -10.91
CA SER A 403 -8.60 20.35 -11.50
C SER A 403 -9.20 21.29 -10.45
N SER A 404 -8.84 22.58 -10.52
CA SER A 404 -9.33 23.66 -9.66
C SER A 404 -10.87 23.79 -9.59
N GLU A 405 -11.60 23.05 -10.42
CA GLU A 405 -13.06 23.12 -10.57
C GLU A 405 -13.81 22.09 -9.68
N MET A 406 -13.12 21.10 -9.10
CA MET A 406 -13.76 20.00 -8.37
C MET A 406 -13.49 20.08 -6.87
N ASP A 407 -14.54 20.32 -6.08
CA ASP A 407 -14.47 20.30 -4.62
C ASP A 407 -14.22 18.87 -4.11
N PRO A 408 -13.10 18.61 -3.40
CA PRO A 408 -12.79 17.31 -2.82
C PRO A 408 -13.75 16.89 -1.67
N GLY A 409 -14.63 17.79 -1.22
CA GLY A 409 -15.64 17.51 -0.21
C GLY A 409 -15.11 17.55 1.23
N PRO A 410 -16.01 17.34 2.23
CA PRO A 410 -15.69 17.49 3.64
C PRO A 410 -14.53 16.60 4.12
N PRO A 411 -13.71 17.07 5.08
CA PRO A 411 -12.67 16.26 5.70
C PRO A 411 -13.21 14.97 6.34
N GLU A 412 -12.38 13.91 6.36
CA GLU A 412 -12.74 12.58 6.88
C GLU A 412 -13.23 12.58 8.33
N PHE A 413 -12.77 13.56 9.12
CA PHE A 413 -13.16 13.69 10.51
C PHE A 413 -14.69 13.80 10.68
N HIS A 414 -15.40 14.45 9.73
CA HIS A 414 -16.85 14.62 9.77
C HIS A 414 -17.64 13.29 9.75
N PHE A 415 -16.99 12.21 9.32
CA PHE A 415 -17.61 10.90 9.19
C PHE A 415 -17.13 9.93 10.28
N THR A 416 -16.39 10.39 11.29
CA THR A 416 -15.92 9.51 12.37
C THR A 416 -17.08 9.09 13.31
N ILE A 417 -17.09 7.82 13.72
CA ILE A 417 -18.07 7.31 14.69
C ILE A 417 -17.65 7.78 16.08
N THR A 418 -18.52 8.46 16.82
CA THR A 418 -18.19 9.01 18.16
C THR A 418 -18.38 7.99 19.29
N ASP A 419 -19.09 6.89 19.06
CA ASP A 419 -19.44 5.90 20.09
C ASP A 419 -18.21 5.17 20.65
N SER A 420 -17.83 5.54 21.87
CA SER A 420 -16.61 5.03 22.55
C SER A 420 -16.67 3.53 22.86
N GLU A 421 -17.85 2.93 22.96
CA GLU A 421 -18.03 1.49 23.20
C GLU A 421 -17.76 0.62 21.95
N LEU A 422 -17.79 1.24 20.77
CA LEU A 422 -17.61 0.55 19.48
C LEU A 422 -16.19 0.65 18.95
N LEU A 423 -15.46 1.68 19.38
CA LEU A 423 -14.11 1.94 18.96
C LEU A 423 -13.08 1.29 19.88
N THR A 424 -12.02 0.76 19.28
CA THR A 424 -10.79 0.39 19.98
C THR A 424 -10.02 1.64 20.39
N SER A 425 -9.16 1.57 21.41
CA SER A 425 -8.31 2.70 21.81
C SER A 425 -7.51 3.28 20.62
N THR A 426 -7.02 2.40 19.74
CA THR A 426 -6.31 2.78 18.53
C THR A 426 -7.16 3.56 17.54
N THR A 427 -8.45 3.24 17.40
CA THR A 427 -9.34 3.95 16.47
C THR A 427 -9.80 5.29 17.05
N GLN A 428 -9.89 5.40 18.38
CA GLN A 428 -10.11 6.68 19.07
C GLN A 428 -8.92 7.62 18.89
N GLU A 429 -7.69 7.15 19.09
CA GLU A 429 -6.47 7.92 18.84
C GLU A 429 -6.37 8.36 17.37
N LEU A 430 -6.70 7.48 16.42
CA LEU A 430 -6.74 7.84 15.00
C LEU A 430 -7.79 8.91 14.70
N ASN A 431 -8.95 8.89 15.36
CA ASN A 431 -9.95 9.94 15.20
C ASN A 431 -9.45 11.28 15.75
N GLN A 432 -8.79 11.28 16.90
CA GLN A 432 -8.15 12.48 17.47
C GLN A 432 -7.10 13.05 16.51
N LEU A 433 -6.24 12.19 15.94
CA LEU A 433 -5.24 12.61 14.96
C LEU A 433 -5.86 13.16 13.66
N ARG A 434 -7.03 12.64 13.24
CA ARG A 434 -7.77 13.17 12.09
C ARG A 434 -8.32 14.57 12.36
N GLU A 435 -8.84 14.81 13.57
CA GLU A 435 -9.25 16.16 14.00
C GLU A 435 -8.10 17.14 13.97
N ASP A 436 -6.98 16.76 14.58
CA ASP A 436 -5.83 17.64 14.72
C ASP A 436 -5.17 17.89 13.37
N LYS A 437 -5.14 16.89 12.48
CA LYS A 437 -4.76 17.07 11.08
C LYS A 437 -5.64 18.10 10.38
N ALA A 438 -6.97 18.01 10.50
CA ALA A 438 -7.88 18.97 9.86
C ALA A 438 -7.72 20.39 10.42
N LYS A 439 -7.48 20.54 11.73
CA LYS A 439 -7.17 21.83 12.36
C LYS A 439 -5.84 22.41 11.83
N LEU A 440 -4.82 21.58 11.64
CA LEU A 440 -3.54 22.03 11.07
C LEU A 440 -3.65 22.38 9.58
N GLU A 441 -4.43 21.62 8.81
CA GLU A 441 -4.69 21.92 7.39
C GLU A 441 -5.43 23.26 7.22
N THR A 442 -6.42 23.53 8.06
CA THR A 442 -7.13 24.82 8.06
C THR A 442 -6.20 25.98 8.44
N GLN A 443 -5.37 25.82 9.48
CA GLN A 443 -4.36 26.83 9.85
C GLN A 443 -3.32 27.06 8.75
N LEU A 444 -2.88 26.01 8.06
CA LEU A 444 -1.96 26.13 6.92
C LEU A 444 -2.62 26.89 5.76
N HIS A 445 -3.89 26.61 5.48
CA HIS A 445 -4.61 27.31 4.43
C HIS A 445 -4.81 28.79 4.77
N GLU A 446 -5.17 29.11 6.02
CA GLU A 446 -5.26 30.48 6.52
C GLU A 446 -3.91 31.22 6.46
N LEU A 447 -2.82 30.57 6.86
CA LEU A 447 -1.48 31.14 6.75
C LEU A 447 -1.06 31.32 5.29
N GLN A 448 -1.41 30.40 4.41
CA GLN A 448 -1.13 30.49 2.98
C GLN A 448 -1.97 31.58 2.31
N GLU A 449 -3.22 31.78 2.71
CA GLU A 449 -4.04 32.94 2.35
C GLU A 449 -3.46 34.25 2.90
N MET A 450 -2.97 34.28 4.13
CA MET A 450 -2.27 35.44 4.67
C MET A 450 -0.99 35.74 3.89
N VAL A 451 -0.18 34.73 3.53
CA VAL A 451 1.06 34.91 2.76
C VAL A 451 0.77 35.33 1.32
N THR A 452 -0.23 34.74 0.67
CA THR A 452 -0.66 35.16 -0.67
C THR A 452 -1.27 36.55 -0.65
N THR A 453 -2.06 36.90 0.37
CA THR A 453 -2.55 38.27 0.59
C THR A 453 -1.39 39.23 0.87
N TRP A 454 -0.37 38.82 1.63
CA TRP A 454 0.84 39.59 1.91
C TRP A 454 1.75 39.75 0.68
N MET A 455 1.74 38.78 -0.24
CA MET A 455 2.43 38.86 -1.53
C MET A 455 1.67 39.69 -2.57
N VAL A 456 0.33 39.73 -2.51
CA VAL A 456 -0.55 40.43 -3.46
C VAL A 456 -0.78 41.89 -3.05
N CYS A 457 -0.79 42.20 -1.75
CA CYS A 457 -0.63 43.56 -1.28
C CYS A 457 0.81 43.99 -1.57
N LYS A 458 1.01 45.01 -2.41
CA LYS A 458 2.31 45.65 -2.61
C LYS A 458 2.94 45.87 -1.22
N LEU A 459 4.02 45.15 -0.91
CA LEU A 459 4.86 45.43 0.24
C LEU A 459 5.40 46.84 0.05
N ASP A 460 4.75 47.82 0.70
CA ASP A 460 5.29 49.16 0.88
C ASP A 460 6.71 49.03 1.45
N GLU A 461 7.58 50.02 1.20
CA GLU A 461 8.96 49.99 1.67
C GLU A 461 9.06 49.74 3.19
N GLU A 462 8.07 50.16 3.97
CA GLU A 462 7.90 49.83 5.38
C GLU A 462 7.84 48.32 5.65
N GLY A 463 7.14 47.54 4.83
CA GLY A 463 7.04 46.08 4.98
C GLY A 463 8.38 45.40 4.73
N TRP A 464 9.12 45.83 3.71
CA TRP A 464 10.48 45.36 3.46
C TRP A 464 11.48 45.84 4.52
N ALA A 465 11.27 47.01 5.11
CA ALA A 465 12.07 47.50 6.23
C ALA A 465 11.86 46.64 7.48
N GLU A 466 10.62 46.24 7.76
CA GLU A 466 10.29 45.39 8.92
C GLU A 466 10.86 43.97 8.77
N ILE A 467 10.77 43.36 7.58
CA ILE A 467 11.41 42.04 7.34
C ILE A 467 12.93 42.13 7.49
N ARG A 468 13.56 43.18 6.96
CA ARG A 468 15.01 43.40 7.11
C ARG A 468 15.40 43.68 8.56
N LYS A 469 14.51 44.27 9.35
CA LYS A 469 14.70 44.48 10.79
C LYS A 469 14.58 43.14 11.52
N GLN A 470 13.52 42.37 11.30
CA GLN A 470 13.33 41.06 11.91
C GLN A 470 14.46 40.09 11.57
N LEU A 471 14.96 40.10 10.33
CA LEU A 471 16.09 39.26 9.95
C LEU A 471 17.37 39.69 10.68
N ARG A 472 17.62 40.99 10.83
CA ARG A 472 18.75 41.50 11.61
C ARG A 472 18.62 41.17 13.09
N ASP A 473 17.43 41.33 13.67
CA ASP A 473 17.15 41.03 15.07
C ASP A 473 17.29 39.53 15.34
N PHE A 474 16.80 38.66 14.44
CA PHE A 474 16.98 37.22 14.52
C PHE A 474 18.46 36.82 14.44
N THR A 475 19.20 37.36 13.45
CA THR A 475 20.64 37.09 13.34
C THR A 475 21.41 37.58 14.56
N HIS A 476 21.09 38.76 15.09
CA HIS A 476 21.72 39.31 16.29
C HIS A 476 21.42 38.46 17.53
N THR A 477 20.16 38.04 17.71
CA THR A 477 19.76 37.21 18.86
C THR A 477 20.43 35.85 18.80
N MET A 478 20.43 35.20 17.63
CA MET A 478 21.14 33.92 17.44
C MET A 478 22.64 34.05 17.64
N GLN A 479 23.25 35.15 17.20
CA GLN A 479 24.66 35.41 17.43
C GLN A 479 24.96 35.59 18.93
N GLU A 480 24.17 36.39 19.65
CA GLU A 480 24.32 36.55 21.10
C GLU A 480 24.20 35.24 21.85
N ASP A 481 23.24 34.38 21.47
CA ASP A 481 23.03 33.11 22.15
C ASP A 481 24.20 32.14 21.89
N LEU A 482 24.72 32.10 20.66
CA LEU A 482 25.93 31.34 20.35
C LEU A 482 27.17 31.90 21.07
N GLU A 483 27.29 33.22 21.23
CA GLU A 483 28.38 33.84 21.99
C GLU A 483 28.28 33.53 23.49
N LYS A 484 27.05 33.51 24.05
CA LYS A 484 26.79 33.07 25.43
C LYS A 484 27.16 31.61 25.60
N GLU A 485 26.70 30.71 24.73
CA GLU A 485 27.05 29.29 24.78
C GLU A 485 28.57 29.08 24.64
N ARG A 486 29.21 29.78 23.71
CA ARG A 486 30.67 29.74 23.54
C ARG A 486 31.39 30.19 24.81
N SER A 487 30.95 31.26 25.46
CA SER A 487 31.53 31.74 26.71
C SER A 487 31.34 30.73 27.86
N GLN A 488 30.17 30.11 27.97
CA GLN A 488 29.89 29.08 28.96
C GLN A 488 30.77 27.84 28.74
N LEU A 489 30.88 27.38 27.50
CA LEU A 489 31.76 26.26 27.15
C LEU A 489 33.23 26.58 27.44
N LEU A 490 33.68 27.81 27.16
CA LEU A 490 35.03 28.25 27.47
C LEU A 490 35.30 28.23 28.98
N THR A 491 34.39 28.77 29.80
CA THR A 491 34.54 28.74 31.26
C THR A 491 34.56 27.30 31.81
N ARG A 492 33.70 26.42 31.28
CA ARG A 492 33.69 25.01 31.65
C ARG A 492 34.98 24.29 31.25
N ALA A 493 35.54 24.63 30.08
CA ALA A 493 36.81 24.09 29.63
C ALA A 493 37.97 24.52 30.55
N ILE A 494 38.02 25.81 30.92
CA ILE A 494 39.04 26.33 31.86
C ILE A 494 38.95 25.61 33.21
N VAL A 495 37.75 25.46 33.78
CA VAL A 495 37.57 24.75 35.05
C VAL A 495 37.98 23.28 34.92
N ALA A 496 37.69 22.62 33.80
CA ALA A 496 38.12 21.25 33.57
C ALA A 496 39.65 21.14 33.44
N GLU A 497 40.30 22.10 32.78
CA GLU A 497 41.76 22.19 32.73
C GLU A 497 42.38 22.39 34.11
N GLU A 498 41.80 23.27 34.94
CA GLU A 498 42.23 23.46 36.33
C GLU A 498 42.07 22.19 37.17
N GLN A 499 40.95 21.48 37.05
CA GLN A 499 40.74 20.19 37.74
C GLN A 499 41.79 19.14 37.33
N VAL A 500 42.15 19.08 36.05
CA VAL A 500 43.20 18.18 35.57
C VAL A 500 44.56 18.56 36.16
N LEU A 501 44.88 19.86 36.24
CA LEU A 501 46.10 20.33 36.89
C LEU A 501 46.13 19.98 38.39
N GLU A 502 45.02 20.15 39.11
CA GLU A 502 44.90 19.75 40.52
C GLU A 502 45.11 18.25 40.72
N LEU A 503 44.51 17.42 39.86
CA LEU A 503 44.69 15.96 39.89
C LEU A 503 46.14 15.57 39.56
N GLN A 504 46.75 16.22 38.57
CA GLN A 504 48.16 16.02 38.23
C GLN A 504 49.07 16.36 39.42
N GLU A 505 48.86 17.52 40.05
CA GLU A 505 49.60 17.90 41.26
C GLU A 505 49.40 16.92 42.41
N TYR A 506 48.17 16.43 42.62
CA TYR A 506 47.87 15.44 43.64
C TYR A 506 48.64 14.14 43.37
N VAL A 507 48.59 13.64 42.13
CA VAL A 507 49.34 12.45 41.71
C VAL A 507 50.84 12.67 41.91
N ASP A 508 51.38 13.80 41.50
CA ASP A 508 52.82 14.09 41.65
C ASP A 508 53.26 14.17 43.11
N LYS A 509 52.47 14.82 43.99
CA LYS A 509 52.70 14.88 45.44
C LYS A 509 52.66 13.48 46.06
N HIS A 510 51.67 12.65 45.71
CA HIS A 510 51.55 11.30 46.24
C HIS A 510 52.60 10.35 45.69
N LEU A 511 52.95 10.42 44.40
CA LEU A 511 54.06 9.68 43.80
C LEU A 511 55.38 10.02 44.48
N ALA A 512 55.65 11.30 44.77
CA ALA A 512 56.83 11.72 45.51
C ALA A 512 56.86 11.12 46.92
N ARG A 513 55.74 11.14 47.65
CA ARG A 513 55.61 10.50 48.97
C ARG A 513 55.81 8.99 48.91
N TYR A 514 55.20 8.30 47.94
CA TYR A 514 55.38 6.86 47.75
C TYR A 514 56.83 6.52 47.41
N LYS A 515 57.50 7.29 46.56
CA LYS A 515 58.93 7.10 46.27
C LYS A 515 59.78 7.25 47.53
N GLN A 516 59.51 8.27 48.36
CA GLN A 516 60.20 8.47 49.63
C GLN A 516 59.94 7.32 50.62
N GLU A 517 58.71 6.82 50.72
CA GLU A 517 58.37 5.70 51.60
C GLU A 517 58.98 4.38 51.12
N ILE A 518 58.98 4.13 49.80
CA ILE A 518 59.70 2.99 49.22
C ILE A 518 61.19 3.07 49.56
N LEU A 519 61.80 4.25 49.48
CA LEU A 519 63.20 4.44 49.88
C LEU A 519 63.40 4.21 51.39
N ARG A 520 62.49 4.69 52.25
CA ARG A 520 62.51 4.45 53.69
C ARG A 520 62.39 2.96 54.02
N LEU A 521 61.43 2.27 53.42
CA LEU A 521 61.22 0.84 53.59
C LEU A 521 62.42 0.03 53.10
N ARG A 522 63.02 0.40 51.96
CA ARG A 522 64.25 -0.23 51.46
C ARG A 522 65.43 -0.06 52.43
N LYS A 523 65.58 1.12 53.06
CA LYS A 523 66.58 1.34 54.12
C LYS A 523 66.31 0.50 55.36
N LEU A 524 65.05 0.37 55.77
CA LEU A 524 64.65 -0.43 56.94
C LEU A 524 64.90 -1.93 56.73
N VAL A 525 64.74 -2.41 55.50
CA VAL A 525 64.97 -3.82 55.11
C VAL A 525 66.48 -4.13 54.92
N GLY A 526 67.38 -3.15 55.08
CA GLY A 526 68.82 -3.38 55.08
C GLY A 526 69.38 -3.84 53.72
N SER A 527 68.68 -3.57 52.62
CA SER A 527 69.13 -3.92 51.27
C SER A 527 69.81 -2.72 50.61
N GLU A 528 71.03 -2.40 51.07
CA GLU A 528 71.97 -1.61 50.29
C GLU A 528 72.69 -2.52 49.29
N ALA A 529 72.07 -2.73 48.13
CA ALA A 529 72.76 -3.20 46.94
C ALA A 529 72.26 -2.42 45.71
N PRO A 530 73.14 -1.75 44.96
CA PRO A 530 72.82 -1.16 43.66
C PRO A 530 72.88 -2.23 42.55
N ARG A 531 72.10 -2.00 41.47
CA ARG A 531 72.04 -2.73 40.17
C ARG A 531 70.87 -3.74 40.10
N ALA A 532 70.04 -3.79 39.06
CA ALA A 532 70.32 -3.52 37.65
C ALA A 532 69.20 -2.75 36.92
N PHE A 533 69.62 -1.85 36.04
CA PHE A 533 68.88 -1.42 34.85
C PHE A 533 68.59 -2.63 33.96
N SER A 534 67.35 -2.76 33.47
CA SER A 534 66.95 -3.21 32.12
C SER A 534 65.42 -3.32 32.13
N ALA A 535 64.63 -2.79 31.20
CA ALA A 535 64.85 -2.28 29.86
C ALA A 535 63.75 -1.25 29.51
N GLY A 536 64.03 -0.34 28.58
CA GLY A 536 62.97 0.39 27.86
C GLY A 536 63.05 1.91 27.85
N ALA A 537 64.26 2.50 27.84
CA ALA A 537 64.43 3.83 27.25
C ALA A 537 64.64 3.65 25.74
N SER A 538 63.57 3.79 24.98
CA SER A 538 63.63 4.16 23.57
C SER A 538 62.93 5.50 23.43
N ASP A 539 63.75 6.52 23.24
CA ASP A 539 63.39 7.74 22.53
C ASP A 539 62.63 7.34 21.25
N ALA A 540 61.41 7.84 21.13
CA ALA A 540 60.73 7.95 19.86
C ALA A 540 59.95 9.27 19.86
N HIS A 541 60.60 10.27 19.25
CA HIS A 541 59.97 11.30 18.43
C HIS A 541 58.85 12.15 19.05
N LEU A 542 59.20 13.41 19.31
CA LEU A 542 58.55 14.57 18.66
C LEU A 542 57.05 14.40 18.39
N MET A 543 56.22 14.35 19.43
CA MET A 543 54.83 14.77 19.30
C MET A 543 54.79 16.28 19.54
N GLN A 544 55.10 16.96 18.44
CA GLN A 544 54.69 18.31 18.09
C GLN A 544 53.73 18.93 19.09
N ARG A 545 54.26 19.91 19.81
CA ARG A 545 53.52 21.05 20.33
C ARG A 545 52.79 21.69 19.16
N SER A 546 51.59 21.21 18.85
CA SER A 546 50.64 21.93 18.02
C SER A 546 50.21 23.14 18.82
N LYS A 547 50.98 24.23 18.65
CA LYS A 547 50.44 25.57 18.81
C LYS A 547 49.30 25.66 17.80
N ARG A 548 48.06 25.38 18.23
CA ARG A 548 46.90 25.88 17.51
C ARG A 548 46.93 27.39 17.67
N THR A 549 47.52 28.02 16.66
CA THR A 549 47.26 29.40 16.26
C THR A 549 45.76 29.63 16.30
N ILE A 550 45.34 30.44 17.28
CA ILE A 550 44.10 31.19 17.21
C ILE A 550 44.35 32.25 16.14
N SER A 551 44.10 31.89 14.88
CA SER A 551 43.91 32.85 13.81
C SER A 551 42.49 33.35 13.95
N HIS A 552 42.35 34.55 14.52
CA HIS A 552 41.22 35.41 14.22
C HIS A 552 41.34 35.82 12.75
N GLU A 553 40.51 35.26 11.88
CA GLU A 553 40.11 35.88 10.63
C GLU A 553 38.59 35.77 10.53
N LEU A 554 37.98 36.96 10.61
CA LEU A 554 36.63 37.41 10.24
C LEU A 554 35.44 36.45 10.39
#